data_AF-A0A543A0K3-F1
#
_entry.id   AF-A0A543A0K3-F1
#
_cell.length_a   1.000
_cell.length_b   1.000
_cell.length_c   1.000
_cell.angle_alpha   90.00
_cell.angle_beta   90.00
_cell.angle_gamma   90.00
#
_symmetry.space_group_name_H-M   'P 1'
#
loop_
_entity.id
_entity.type
_entity.pdbx_description
1 polymer ?
#
loop_
_entity_poly.entity_id
_entity_poly.type
_entity_poly.pdbx_seq_one_letter_code
_entity_poly.pdbx_strand_id
1 'polypeptide(L)'
;MNSMNTAATDHNHETGFGSVYKRLGDNYIYVLTGLPIAIFSFSLLLSLLVISIATMVVGLGLVVLPLTLLMASAFATLSRNRLRAWGVTIEPARYRPTQPTIAGRLRILADPQRWLDWVFEVLIAFPLRLTAFVFAVVWSAVGLGGVTYFFWSLFVPGERAVIQLIQITTPSLMPRSPAGQYLLDSGVGFVIGLIFVLTLAHVMQMLAEVDAMLTSVLLGANQRPAQAGKENPLLTDYQDTWGSSETSFGPTAWALTGTIFSAVVLLAVAWPVVSAVYSVNAAVVMVWTMLHCAAIVATLRWTWISLAVSLVASGALILVTAPAEVSVWPWPVTVLLTQCAVLIVAGLARPWYYAVSAWSAGVVLTISVLVAEAPELPAGALGNSIVFATVSGAVVVAATLSRMWIRNAGRLEAAERTSAIQDRRSKELAERNRIARELHDVVAHSMSVISVQAATAQYRNPGIDEASQREFDEIAKSSRQALSEMRMLLSILRNDDDAPTTPTPGLDDIDALVEATRASGTEIRYRGFDSTNKDVLDKTAPATGLAAYRIVQEALSNALRHAPGSAVDVELSITVAADNTDRISIAVINGPRPDRTTTPAPGSGLGLDGIRERTVAVGGTYQVGPTPEGGFAVYAHLAL
;
A
#
# COMPACT_ATOMS: atom_id res chain seq x y z
N MET A 1 35.75 -9.05 -41.55
CA MET A 1 35.00 -10.29 -41.82
C MET A 1 35.43 -11.32 -40.79
N ASN A 2 34.46 -11.86 -40.06
CA ASN A 2 34.36 -13.24 -39.53
C ASN A 2 35.66 -13.97 -39.15
N SER A 3 35.80 -14.70 -38.05
CA SER A 3 34.88 -15.24 -37.06
C SER A 3 35.71 -16.31 -36.32
N MET A 4 35.26 -16.66 -35.11
CA MET A 4 35.38 -18.01 -34.53
C MET A 4 36.70 -18.48 -33.91
N ASN A 5 36.49 -18.91 -32.66
CA ASN A 5 37.09 -20.04 -31.95
C ASN A 5 38.49 -19.91 -31.35
N THR A 6 38.47 -19.56 -30.05
CA THR A 6 39.11 -20.38 -29.01
C THR A 6 38.27 -20.27 -27.72
N ALA A 7 37.41 -21.26 -27.50
CA ALA A 7 37.43 -22.17 -26.34
C ALA A 7 37.32 -21.43 -24.99
N ALA A 8 36.11 -21.24 -24.45
CA ALA A 8 35.42 -22.25 -23.63
C ALA A 8 36.29 -22.78 -22.48
N THR A 9 36.55 -21.94 -21.48
CA THR A 9 36.94 -22.37 -20.14
C THR A 9 35.80 -22.04 -19.17
N ASP A 10 34.97 -23.06 -18.96
CA ASP A 10 34.50 -23.49 -17.64
C ASP A 10 34.23 -22.38 -16.60
N HIS A 11 32.97 -21.92 -16.56
CA HIS A 11 32.35 -21.46 -15.31
C HIS A 11 31.31 -22.50 -14.91
N ASN A 12 31.82 -23.67 -14.51
CA ASN A 12 31.05 -24.63 -13.75
C ASN A 12 30.59 -23.99 -12.43
N HIS A 13 29.30 -24.08 -12.17
CA HIS A 13 28.69 -23.86 -10.87
C HIS A 13 29.37 -24.73 -9.80
N GLU A 14 30.32 -24.19 -9.03
CA GLU A 14 30.80 -24.80 -7.78
C GLU A 14 29.87 -24.40 -6.62
N THR A 15 28.70 -25.03 -6.52
CA THR A 15 27.90 -25.10 -5.27
C THR A 15 28.44 -26.19 -4.32
N GLY A 16 29.76 -26.34 -4.26
CA GLY A 16 30.45 -27.30 -3.39
C GLY A 16 31.04 -26.63 -2.16
N PHE A 17 31.16 -27.40 -1.06
CA PHE A 17 31.76 -27.02 0.23
C PHE A 17 33.03 -26.13 0.14
N GLY A 18 33.81 -26.22 -0.95
CA GLY A 18 35.00 -25.40 -1.18
C GLY A 18 34.75 -23.92 -1.47
N SER A 19 33.57 -23.50 -1.94
CA SER A 19 33.29 -22.10 -2.30
C SER A 19 33.12 -21.19 -1.07
N VAL A 20 32.56 -21.73 0.02
CA VAL A 20 32.36 -21.04 1.30
C VAL A 20 33.69 -20.66 1.95
N TYR A 21 34.66 -21.58 1.95
CA TYR A 21 35.99 -21.32 2.51
C TYR A 21 36.83 -20.37 1.64
N LYS A 22 36.66 -20.39 0.30
CA LYS A 22 37.32 -19.42 -0.60
C LYS A 22 36.89 -17.97 -0.32
N ARG A 23 35.63 -17.75 0.11
CA ARG A 23 35.08 -16.41 0.44
C ARG A 23 35.23 -16.01 1.91
N LEU A 24 35.86 -16.85 2.74
CA LEU A 24 35.97 -16.59 4.17
C LEU A 24 36.65 -15.25 4.47
N GLY A 25 37.73 -14.92 3.76
CA GLY A 25 38.43 -13.65 3.92
C GLY A 25 37.55 -12.43 3.64
N ASP A 26 36.80 -12.46 2.52
CA ASP A 26 35.91 -11.38 2.13
C ASP A 26 34.75 -11.19 3.12
N ASN A 27 34.17 -12.30 3.60
CA ASN A 27 33.12 -12.29 4.63
C ASN A 27 33.64 -11.70 5.95
N TYR A 28 34.87 -12.06 6.32
CA TYR A 28 35.50 -11.57 7.55
C TYR A 28 35.80 -10.07 7.49
N ILE A 29 36.34 -9.60 6.36
CA ILE A 29 36.58 -8.18 6.12
C ILE A 29 35.26 -7.41 6.17
N TYR A 30 34.21 -7.91 5.52
CA TYR A 30 32.90 -7.27 5.50
C TYR A 30 32.27 -7.15 6.89
N VAL A 31 32.28 -8.23 7.68
CA VAL A 31 31.71 -8.25 9.04
C VAL A 31 32.52 -7.37 9.99
N LEU A 32 33.86 -7.49 10.01
CA LEU A 32 34.70 -6.73 10.93
C LEU A 32 34.69 -5.23 10.67
N THR A 33 34.68 -4.83 9.40
CA THR A 33 34.61 -3.39 9.04
C THR A 33 33.25 -2.77 9.33
N GLY A 34 32.21 -3.60 9.57
CA GLY A 34 30.88 -3.13 9.92
C GLY A 34 30.79 -2.45 11.29
N LEU A 35 31.44 -3.02 12.31
CA LEU A 35 31.32 -2.53 13.68
C LEU A 35 31.88 -1.10 13.88
N PRO A 36 33.10 -0.75 13.43
CA PRO A 36 33.65 0.60 13.61
C PRO A 36 32.75 1.68 13.00
N ILE A 37 32.20 1.42 11.81
CA ILE A 37 31.26 2.32 11.13
C ILE A 37 30.00 2.49 11.98
N ALA A 38 29.45 1.38 12.49
CA ALA A 38 28.21 1.40 13.25
C ALA A 38 28.36 2.06 14.63
N ILE A 39 29.48 1.84 15.34
CA ILE A 39 29.77 2.53 16.61
C ILE A 39 29.84 4.04 16.38
N PHE A 40 30.55 4.47 15.34
CA PHE A 40 30.75 5.87 15.05
C PHE A 40 29.45 6.54 14.57
N SER A 41 28.70 5.88 13.67
CA SER A 41 27.41 6.38 13.19
C SER A 41 26.38 6.44 14.32
N PHE A 42 26.24 5.38 15.12
CA PHE A 42 25.35 5.35 16.28
C PHE A 42 25.66 6.48 17.27
N SER A 43 26.91 6.56 17.73
CA SER A 43 27.31 7.54 18.75
C SER A 43 27.11 8.97 18.27
N LEU A 44 27.51 9.27 17.03
CA LEU A 44 27.38 10.61 16.46
C LEU A 44 25.92 10.98 16.17
N LEU A 45 25.17 10.12 15.48
CA LEU A 45 23.80 10.41 15.07
C LEU A 45 22.83 10.48 16.25
N LEU A 46 22.99 9.61 17.25
CA LEU A 46 22.18 9.66 18.46
C LEU A 46 22.47 10.94 19.24
N SER A 47 23.75 11.29 19.42
CA SER A 47 24.14 12.53 20.11
C SER A 47 23.61 13.77 19.40
N LEU A 48 23.74 13.84 18.07
CA LEU A 48 23.23 14.96 17.28
C LEU A 48 21.70 15.06 17.35
N LEU A 49 20.97 13.93 17.34
CA LEU A 49 19.52 13.93 17.52
C LEU A 49 19.12 14.45 18.90
N VAL A 50 19.78 13.96 19.97
CA VAL A 50 19.51 14.40 21.34
C VAL A 50 19.79 15.90 21.49
N ILE A 51 20.93 16.38 20.99
CA ILE A 51 21.28 17.81 20.99
C ILE A 51 20.24 18.60 20.19
N SER A 52 19.82 18.10 19.03
CA SER A 52 18.80 18.75 18.20
C SER A 52 17.47 18.90 18.94
N ILE A 53 17.00 17.85 19.60
CA ILE A 53 15.75 17.88 20.36
C ILE A 53 15.89 18.81 21.56
N ALA A 54 16.97 18.69 22.33
CA ALA A 54 17.21 19.49 23.53
C ALA A 54 17.32 21.00 23.22
N THR A 55 17.90 21.34 22.06
CA THR A 55 18.13 22.73 21.65
C THR A 55 17.07 23.26 20.69
N MET A 56 15.96 22.52 20.49
CA MET A 56 14.86 22.93 19.61
C MET A 56 14.20 24.23 20.06
N VAL A 57 14.05 24.42 21.38
CA VAL A 57 13.44 25.62 21.99
C VAL A 57 14.23 26.90 21.67
N VAL A 58 15.55 26.80 21.55
CA VAL A 58 16.45 27.94 21.26
C VAL A 58 16.69 28.10 19.75
N GLY A 59 15.98 27.32 18.91
CA GLY A 59 16.10 27.37 17.44
C GLY A 59 17.37 26.71 16.87
N LEU A 60 18.40 26.45 17.69
CA LEU A 60 19.60 25.72 17.27
C LEU A 60 19.25 24.29 16.80
N GLY A 61 18.27 23.65 17.44
CA GLY A 61 17.78 22.34 17.05
C GLY A 61 17.26 22.26 15.61
N LEU A 62 16.69 23.35 15.08
CA LEU A 62 16.20 23.44 13.69
C LEU A 62 17.34 23.40 12.65
N VAL A 63 18.57 23.73 13.06
CA VAL A 63 19.77 23.65 12.21
C VAL A 63 20.45 22.29 12.38
N VAL A 64 20.48 21.77 13.61
CA VAL A 64 21.13 20.48 13.91
C VAL A 64 20.33 19.29 13.34
N LEU A 65 18.99 19.35 13.29
CA LEU A 65 18.17 18.23 12.82
C LEU A 65 18.42 17.88 11.33
N PRO A 66 18.39 18.84 10.38
CA PRO A 66 18.68 18.55 8.98
C PRO A 66 20.13 18.08 8.77
N LEU A 67 21.08 18.63 9.55
CA LEU A 67 22.47 18.18 9.54
C LEU A 67 22.62 16.72 9.99
N THR A 68 21.86 16.33 11.02
CA THR A 68 21.80 14.95 11.53
C THR A 68 21.33 13.99 10.43
N LEU A 69 20.26 14.34 9.71
CA LEU A 69 19.74 13.54 8.60
C LEU A 69 20.69 13.47 7.40
N LEU A 70 21.42 14.56 7.11
CA LEU A 70 22.47 14.56 6.09
C LEU A 70 23.61 13.62 6.46
N MET A 71 24.05 13.66 7.72
CA MET A 71 25.09 12.77 8.23
C MET A 71 24.63 11.30 8.21
N ALA A 72 23.37 11.04 8.53
CA ALA A 72 22.78 9.71 8.42
C ALA A 72 22.80 9.19 6.97
N SER A 73 22.46 10.06 6.00
CA SER A 73 22.52 9.72 4.57
C SER A 73 23.96 9.40 4.11
N ALA A 74 24.97 10.08 4.68
CA ALA A 74 26.37 9.82 4.42
C ALA A 74 26.82 8.46 4.95
N PHE A 75 26.44 8.09 6.18
CA PHE A 75 26.69 6.76 6.73
C PHE A 75 25.97 5.65 5.97
N ALA A 76 24.71 5.86 5.60
CA ALA A 76 23.98 4.93 4.75
C ALA A 76 24.69 4.71 3.40
N THR A 77 25.32 5.75 2.85
CA THR A 77 26.14 5.63 1.63
C THR A 77 27.40 4.81 1.87
N LEU A 78 28.08 4.98 3.01
CA LEU A 78 29.21 4.13 3.39
C LEU A 78 28.79 2.65 3.54
N SER A 79 27.63 2.39 4.16
CA SER A 79 27.05 1.05 4.27
C SER A 79 26.74 0.44 2.89
N ARG A 80 26.15 1.21 1.96
CA ARG A 80 25.94 0.77 0.56
C ARG A 80 27.25 0.49 -0.17
N ASN A 81 28.28 1.31 0.02
CA ASN A 81 29.59 1.10 -0.61
C ASN A 81 30.29 -0.15 -0.09
N ARG A 82 30.17 -0.43 1.21
CA ARG A 82 30.69 -1.66 1.82
C ARG A 82 30.04 -2.90 1.23
N LEU A 83 28.72 -2.83 1.02
CA LEU A 83 27.98 -3.90 0.37
C LEU A 83 28.37 -4.09 -1.11
N ARG A 84 28.62 -3.00 -1.84
CA ARG A 84 29.16 -3.06 -3.21
C ARG A 84 30.55 -3.70 -3.25
N ALA A 85 31.41 -3.38 -2.29
CA ALA A 85 32.73 -3.99 -2.16
C ALA A 85 32.66 -5.50 -1.87
N TRP A 86 31.60 -5.96 -1.20
CA TRP A 86 31.33 -7.39 -1.00
C TRP A 86 30.72 -8.09 -2.23
N GLY A 87 30.32 -7.34 -3.27
CA GLY A 87 29.83 -7.88 -4.54
C GLY A 87 28.32 -7.76 -4.78
N VAL A 88 27.58 -7.05 -3.93
CA VAL A 88 26.14 -6.81 -4.12
C VAL A 88 25.89 -5.38 -4.62
N THR A 89 25.31 -5.26 -5.81
CA THR A 89 24.99 -3.98 -6.43
C THR A 89 23.57 -3.54 -6.06
N ILE A 90 23.46 -2.42 -5.32
CA ILE A 90 22.18 -1.74 -5.08
C ILE A 90 22.12 -0.46 -5.94
N GLU A 91 20.96 -0.21 -6.55
CA GLU A 91 20.62 1.08 -7.14
C GLU A 91 20.84 2.24 -6.13
N PRO A 92 21.38 3.39 -6.58
CA PRO A 92 21.57 4.54 -5.70
C PRO A 92 20.23 5.10 -5.21
N ALA A 93 20.13 5.38 -3.91
CA ALA A 93 18.95 6.02 -3.35
C ALA A 93 18.73 7.43 -3.93
N ARG A 94 17.48 7.73 -4.27
CA ARG A 94 17.08 9.06 -4.75
C ARG A 94 16.61 9.90 -3.58
N TYR A 95 17.35 10.97 -3.30
CA TYR A 95 16.97 11.98 -2.31
C TYR A 95 16.24 13.15 -2.97
N ARG A 96 15.37 13.83 -2.23
CA ARG A 96 14.79 15.09 -2.70
C ARG A 96 15.91 16.14 -2.85
N PRO A 97 15.96 16.89 -3.98
CA PRO A 97 17.00 17.88 -4.20
C PRO A 97 16.91 19.02 -3.17
N THR A 98 18.05 19.37 -2.58
CA THR A 98 18.16 20.44 -1.59
C THR A 98 18.30 21.79 -2.29
N GLN A 99 17.45 22.76 -1.96
CA GLN A 99 17.63 24.15 -2.38
C GLN A 99 18.56 24.88 -1.38
N PRO A 100 19.42 25.82 -1.83
CA PRO A 100 20.41 26.49 -0.97
C PRO A 100 19.80 27.48 0.04
N THR A 101 18.49 27.72 0.00
CA THR A 101 17.78 28.61 0.94
C THR A 101 17.54 27.93 2.30
N ILE A 102 17.36 28.74 3.37
CA ILE A 102 17.05 28.22 4.73
C ILE A 102 15.78 27.37 4.72
N ALA A 103 14.73 27.83 4.02
CA ALA A 103 13.50 27.06 3.80
C ALA A 103 13.75 25.77 2.98
N GLY A 104 14.70 25.82 2.03
CA GLY A 104 15.13 24.67 1.24
C GLY A 104 15.86 23.60 2.07
N ARG A 105 16.65 24.00 3.06
CA ARG A 105 17.30 23.08 4.01
C ARG A 105 16.31 22.44 4.98
N LEU A 106 15.25 23.14 5.38
CA LEU A 106 14.19 22.57 6.21
C LEU A 106 13.33 21.53 5.46
N ARG A 107 13.24 21.61 4.12
CA ARG A 107 12.57 20.57 3.30
C ARG A 107 13.23 19.19 3.37
N ILE A 108 14.48 19.10 3.85
CA ILE A 108 15.16 17.81 4.12
C ILE A 108 14.36 16.97 5.12
N LEU A 109 13.69 17.61 6.09
CA LEU A 109 12.88 16.93 7.10
C LEU A 109 11.67 16.20 6.49
N ALA A 110 11.23 16.60 5.29
CA ALA A 110 10.11 15.99 4.59
C ALA A 110 10.53 14.85 3.65
N ASP A 111 11.81 14.47 3.62
CA ASP A 111 12.31 13.36 2.80
C ASP A 111 12.28 12.04 3.59
N PRO A 112 11.36 11.10 3.29
CA PRO A 112 11.21 9.87 4.05
C PRO A 112 12.46 8.96 3.96
N GLN A 113 13.22 9.03 2.86
CA GLN A 113 14.40 8.19 2.68
C GLN A 113 15.50 8.53 3.70
N ARG A 114 15.63 9.81 4.09
CA ARG A 114 16.65 10.26 5.03
C ARG A 114 16.36 9.85 6.47
N TRP A 115 15.07 9.81 6.81
CA TRP A 115 14.62 9.25 8.08
C TRP A 115 14.86 7.75 8.14
N LEU A 116 14.62 7.05 7.03
CA LEU A 116 14.94 5.62 6.91
C LEU A 116 16.44 5.38 7.09
N ASP A 117 17.28 6.15 6.40
CA ASP A 117 18.75 6.05 6.54
C ASP A 117 19.19 6.24 8.01
N TRP A 118 18.59 7.19 8.74
CA TRP A 118 18.85 7.39 10.17
C TRP A 118 18.39 6.20 11.03
N VAL A 119 17.17 5.72 10.82
CA VAL A 119 16.62 4.55 11.53
C VAL A 119 17.50 3.32 11.30
N PHE A 120 17.90 3.08 10.06
CA PHE A 120 18.78 1.96 9.73
C PHE A 120 20.11 2.07 10.47
N GLU A 121 20.82 3.19 10.36
CA GLU A 121 22.16 3.34 10.96
C GLU A 121 22.13 3.29 12.49
N VAL A 122 21.11 3.88 13.14
CA VAL A 122 21.03 3.97 14.60
C VAL A 122 20.38 2.75 15.24
N LEU A 123 19.25 2.27 14.70
CA LEU A 123 18.46 1.23 15.36
C LEU A 123 18.77 -0.18 14.88
N ILE A 124 19.24 -0.34 13.65
CA ILE A 124 19.38 -1.66 13.02
C ILE A 124 20.86 -2.04 12.86
N ALA A 125 21.65 -1.18 12.23
CA ALA A 125 23.04 -1.46 11.90
C ALA A 125 23.90 -1.69 13.14
N PHE A 126 23.73 -0.88 14.20
CA PHE A 126 24.54 -1.01 15.41
C PHE A 126 24.32 -2.35 16.15
N PRO A 127 23.11 -2.74 16.57
CA PRO A 127 22.91 -4.03 17.23
C PRO A 127 23.31 -5.22 16.36
N LEU A 128 22.99 -5.15 15.07
CA LEU A 128 23.30 -6.21 14.11
C LEU A 128 24.81 -6.41 13.97
N ARG A 129 25.55 -5.34 13.72
CA ARG A 129 27.00 -5.41 13.48
C ARG A 129 27.79 -5.64 14.76
N LEU A 130 27.29 -5.18 15.91
CA LEU A 130 27.81 -5.58 17.21
C LEU A 130 27.68 -7.08 17.43
N THR A 131 26.49 -7.64 17.16
CA THR A 131 26.25 -9.08 17.26
C THR A 131 27.16 -9.83 16.31
N ALA A 132 27.18 -9.48 15.02
CA ALA A 132 28.02 -10.13 14.03
C ALA A 132 29.51 -10.10 14.39
N PHE A 133 30.00 -8.96 14.88
CA PHE A 133 31.38 -8.82 15.35
C PHE A 133 31.67 -9.71 16.57
N VAL A 134 30.80 -9.71 17.57
CA VAL A 134 30.96 -10.57 18.76
C VAL A 134 31.00 -12.03 18.35
N PHE A 135 30.09 -12.48 17.48
CA PHE A 135 30.12 -13.85 16.97
C PHE A 135 31.41 -14.13 16.18
N ALA A 136 31.89 -13.20 15.35
CA ALA A 136 33.14 -13.37 14.61
C ALA A 136 34.35 -13.53 15.53
N VAL A 137 34.46 -12.70 16.56
CA VAL A 137 35.55 -12.77 17.54
C VAL A 137 35.44 -14.04 18.37
N VAL A 138 34.24 -14.37 18.89
CA VAL A 138 34.01 -15.57 19.71
C VAL A 138 34.31 -16.82 18.90
N TRP A 139 33.82 -16.94 17.66
CA TRP A 139 34.08 -18.14 16.86
C TRP A 139 35.55 -18.33 16.54
N SER A 140 36.25 -17.24 16.25
CA SER A 140 37.68 -17.26 15.95
C SER A 140 38.50 -17.59 17.21
N ALA A 141 38.19 -16.94 18.34
CA ALA A 141 38.91 -17.13 19.60
C ALA A 141 38.68 -18.52 20.21
N VAL A 142 37.44 -19.00 20.24
CA VAL A 142 37.10 -20.34 20.73
C VAL A 142 37.64 -21.41 19.79
N GLY A 143 37.53 -21.21 18.47
CA GLY A 143 38.08 -22.13 17.49
C GLY A 143 39.60 -22.28 17.62
N LEU A 144 40.33 -21.17 17.50
CA LEU A 144 41.79 -21.18 17.58
C LEU A 144 42.28 -21.57 18.98
N GLY A 145 41.64 -21.04 20.02
CA GLY A 145 41.97 -21.33 21.42
C GLY A 145 41.75 -22.79 21.77
N GLY A 146 40.65 -23.39 21.30
CA GLY A 146 40.34 -24.80 21.52
C GLY A 146 41.28 -25.75 20.76
N VAL A 147 41.54 -25.49 19.47
CA VAL A 147 42.47 -26.33 18.68
C VAL A 147 43.89 -26.27 19.24
N THR A 148 44.31 -25.12 19.79
CA THR A 148 45.62 -24.97 20.43
C THR A 148 45.61 -25.27 21.92
N TYR A 149 44.47 -25.64 22.50
CA TYR A 149 44.28 -25.76 23.95
C TYR A 149 45.24 -26.75 24.59
N PHE A 150 45.52 -27.87 23.93
CA PHE A 150 46.48 -28.85 24.40
C PHE A 150 47.88 -28.24 24.64
N PHE A 151 48.27 -27.22 23.86
CA PHE A 151 49.61 -26.62 23.96
C PHE A 151 49.71 -25.63 25.12
N TRP A 152 48.73 -24.73 25.28
CA TRP A 152 48.81 -23.64 26.25
C TRP A 152 48.15 -23.94 27.61
N SER A 153 47.27 -24.95 27.69
CA SER A 153 46.65 -25.39 28.96
C SER A 153 47.67 -25.88 30.01
N LEU A 154 48.89 -26.21 29.60
CA LEU A 154 50.00 -26.55 30.48
C LEU A 154 50.53 -25.35 31.28
N PHE A 155 50.33 -24.14 30.75
CA PHE A 155 50.88 -22.90 31.32
C PHE A 155 49.83 -22.05 32.02
N VAL A 156 48.55 -22.44 31.95
CA VAL A 156 47.45 -21.70 32.58
C VAL A 156 47.08 -22.38 33.90
N PRO A 157 47.46 -21.78 35.06
CA PRO A 157 47.02 -22.27 36.36
C PRO A 157 45.54 -21.96 36.56
N GLY A 158 44.72 -22.96 36.89
CA GLY A 158 43.29 -22.78 37.14
C GLY A 158 42.51 -24.10 37.16
N GLU A 159 41.27 -24.03 37.65
CA GLU A 159 40.35 -25.16 37.67
C GLU A 159 39.87 -25.48 36.25
N ARG A 160 39.91 -26.76 35.89
CA ARG A 160 39.52 -27.24 34.56
C ARG A 160 38.01 -27.38 34.48
N ALA A 161 37.35 -26.54 33.69
CA ALA A 161 35.90 -26.44 33.62
C ALA A 161 35.22 -27.79 33.29
N VAL A 162 35.81 -28.61 32.41
CA VAL A 162 35.27 -29.93 32.07
C VAL A 162 35.36 -30.88 33.25
N ILE A 163 36.46 -30.82 34.01
CA ILE A 163 36.67 -31.67 35.19
C ILE A 163 35.68 -31.32 36.30
N GLN A 164 35.42 -30.03 36.54
CA GLN A 164 34.40 -29.59 37.49
C GLN A 164 33.00 -30.03 37.10
N LEU A 165 32.66 -29.88 35.81
CA LEU A 165 31.36 -30.30 35.31
C LEU A 165 31.14 -31.81 35.51
N ILE A 166 32.14 -32.63 35.21
CA ILE A 166 32.10 -34.09 35.40
C ILE A 166 32.01 -34.46 36.87
N GLN A 167 32.70 -33.75 37.77
CA GLN A 167 32.58 -33.95 39.22
C GLN A 167 31.15 -33.73 39.72
N ILE A 168 30.43 -32.76 39.16
CA ILE A 168 29.05 -32.42 39.57
C ILE A 168 28.03 -33.39 38.96
N THR A 169 28.20 -33.77 37.69
CA THR A 169 27.18 -34.56 36.96
C THR A 169 27.39 -36.06 37.01
N THR A 170 28.63 -36.53 36.84
CA THR A 170 28.94 -37.97 36.73
C THR A 170 30.32 -38.30 37.31
N PRO A 171 30.47 -38.24 38.64
CA PRO A 171 31.76 -38.43 39.31
C PRO A 171 32.37 -39.83 39.08
N SER A 172 31.57 -40.83 38.70
CA SER A 172 32.02 -42.20 38.41
C SER A 172 32.90 -42.32 37.16
N LEU A 173 32.82 -41.36 36.22
CA LEU A 173 33.60 -41.35 34.98
C LEU A 173 34.94 -40.61 35.10
N MET A 174 35.29 -40.11 36.29
CA MET A 174 36.48 -39.28 36.49
C MET A 174 37.77 -40.12 36.39
N PRO A 175 38.73 -39.75 35.51
CA PRO A 175 40.02 -40.43 35.45
C PRO A 175 40.78 -40.25 36.77
N ARG A 176 41.33 -41.35 37.31
CA ARG A 176 42.09 -41.33 38.58
C ARG A 176 43.51 -40.78 38.44
N SER A 177 44.07 -40.78 37.23
CA SER A 177 45.43 -40.27 37.00
C SER A 177 45.41 -38.78 36.57
N PRO A 178 46.36 -37.95 37.04
CA PRO A 178 46.48 -36.56 36.61
C PRO A 178 46.64 -36.41 35.09
N ALA A 179 47.36 -37.35 34.47
CA ALA A 179 47.53 -37.41 33.01
C ALA A 179 46.21 -37.71 32.29
N GLY A 180 45.36 -38.61 32.83
CA GLY A 180 44.05 -38.91 32.26
C GLY A 180 43.08 -37.74 32.36
N GLN A 181 43.11 -36.99 33.46
CA GLN A 181 42.32 -35.76 33.62
C GLN A 181 42.76 -34.66 32.64
N TYR A 182 44.07 -34.55 32.39
CA TYR A 182 44.61 -33.62 31.38
C TYR A 182 44.21 -34.01 29.95
N LEU A 183 44.38 -35.27 29.57
CA LEU A 183 43.99 -35.74 28.24
C LEU A 183 42.49 -35.58 27.98
N LEU A 184 41.65 -35.83 28.99
CA LEU A 184 40.20 -35.66 28.87
C LEU A 184 39.82 -34.19 28.65
N ASP A 185 40.32 -33.29 29.49
CA ASP A 185 40.02 -31.85 29.42
C ASP A 185 40.58 -31.22 28.14
N SER A 186 41.84 -31.51 27.81
CA SER A 186 42.48 -31.05 26.57
C SER A 186 41.84 -31.63 25.32
N GLY A 187 41.44 -32.91 25.36
CA GLY A 187 40.75 -33.58 24.26
C GLY A 187 39.37 -32.97 23.99
N VAL A 188 38.59 -32.69 25.05
CA VAL A 188 37.29 -32.02 24.93
C VAL A 188 37.47 -30.60 24.38
N GLY A 189 38.43 -29.82 24.91
CA GLY A 189 38.74 -28.49 24.40
C GLY A 189 39.17 -28.48 22.92
N PHE A 190 39.96 -29.48 22.51
CA PHE A 190 40.35 -29.67 21.11
C PHE A 190 39.16 -29.95 20.20
N VAL A 191 38.26 -30.87 20.59
CA VAL A 191 37.06 -31.19 19.82
C VAL A 191 36.14 -29.98 19.69
N ILE A 192 35.92 -29.23 20.78
CA ILE A 192 35.15 -27.98 20.74
C ILE A 192 35.80 -26.98 19.79
N GLY A 193 37.11 -26.74 19.91
CA GLY A 193 37.84 -25.86 19.00
C GLY A 193 37.70 -26.28 17.54
N LEU A 194 37.84 -27.57 17.25
CA LEU A 194 37.70 -28.12 15.91
C LEU A 194 36.29 -27.87 15.33
N ILE A 195 35.24 -28.07 16.12
CA ILE A 195 33.85 -27.75 15.70
C ILE A 195 33.72 -26.26 15.34
N PHE A 196 34.27 -25.37 16.16
CA PHE A 196 34.22 -23.94 15.92
C PHE A 196 35.00 -23.52 14.66
N VAL A 197 36.19 -24.09 14.43
CA VAL A 197 36.97 -23.85 13.19
C VAL A 197 36.24 -24.37 11.95
N LEU A 198 35.66 -25.57 12.03
CA LEU A 198 34.90 -26.15 10.91
C LEU A 198 33.64 -25.35 10.60
N THR A 199 32.96 -24.83 11.61
CA THR A 199 31.73 -24.04 11.42
C THR A 199 31.98 -22.56 11.12
N LEU A 200 33.19 -22.03 11.38
CA LEU A 200 33.55 -20.61 11.22
C LEU A 200 33.14 -20.06 9.85
N ALA A 201 33.45 -20.77 8.77
CA ALA A 201 33.19 -20.26 7.43
C ALA A 201 31.69 -20.10 7.13
N HIS A 202 30.88 -21.05 7.59
CA HIS A 202 29.42 -21.01 7.45
C HIS A 202 28.80 -19.92 8.31
N VAL A 203 29.28 -19.76 9.56
CA VAL A 203 28.80 -18.70 10.45
C VAL A 203 29.15 -17.32 9.90
N MET A 204 30.36 -17.12 9.38
CA MET A 204 30.75 -15.85 8.77
C MET A 204 29.93 -15.54 7.51
N GLN A 205 29.67 -16.54 6.68
CA GLN A 205 28.81 -16.38 5.51
C GLN A 205 27.38 -16.01 5.93
N MET A 206 26.79 -16.73 6.88
CA MET A 206 25.44 -16.44 7.39
C MET A 206 25.33 -15.02 7.94
N LEU A 207 26.31 -14.58 8.73
CA LEU A 207 26.32 -13.22 9.29
C LEU A 207 26.46 -12.14 8.21
N ALA A 208 27.33 -12.37 7.23
CA ALA A 208 27.51 -11.46 6.09
C ALA A 208 26.24 -11.38 5.24
N GLU A 209 25.58 -12.52 4.97
CA GLU A 209 24.33 -12.57 4.22
C GLU A 209 23.19 -11.86 4.94
N VAL A 210 23.06 -12.01 6.26
CA VAL A 210 22.03 -11.32 7.04
C VAL A 210 22.25 -9.80 7.04
N ASP A 211 23.48 -9.31 7.25
CA ASP A 211 23.79 -7.86 7.16
C ASP A 211 23.59 -7.34 5.72
N ALA A 212 23.98 -8.10 4.71
CA ALA A 212 23.80 -7.76 3.31
C ALA A 212 22.32 -7.64 2.93
N MET A 213 21.52 -8.64 3.29
CA MET A 213 20.07 -8.69 3.04
C MET A 213 19.35 -7.52 3.69
N LEU A 214 19.61 -7.26 4.98
CA LEU A 214 18.98 -6.15 5.69
C LEU A 214 19.41 -4.80 5.12
N THR A 215 20.69 -4.65 4.77
CA THR A 215 21.20 -3.45 4.11
C THR A 215 20.55 -3.24 2.75
N SER A 216 20.37 -4.28 1.94
CA SER A 216 19.75 -4.17 0.61
C SER A 216 18.26 -3.91 0.66
N VAL A 217 17.53 -4.54 1.59
CA VAL A 217 16.08 -4.37 1.71
C VAL A 217 15.75 -2.98 2.26
N LEU A 218 16.51 -2.51 3.25
CA LEU A 218 16.19 -1.28 3.95
C LEU A 218 16.78 -0.06 3.23
N LEU A 219 18.04 -0.13 2.79
CA LEU A 219 18.68 0.99 2.09
C LEU A 219 18.53 0.96 0.56
N GLY A 220 17.90 -0.08 0.00
CA GLY A 220 17.60 -0.20 -1.43
C GLY A 220 16.44 0.68 -1.88
N ALA A 221 16.54 1.22 -3.09
CA ALA A 221 15.46 2.01 -3.66
C ALA A 221 14.25 1.10 -3.96
N ASN A 222 13.12 1.36 -3.30
CA ASN A 222 11.84 0.75 -3.65
C ASN A 222 11.50 1.04 -5.13
N GLN A 223 11.71 0.06 -6.02
CA GLN A 223 11.08 0.03 -7.33
C GLN A 223 10.35 -1.31 -7.53
N ARG A 224 9.07 -1.22 -7.88
CA ARG A 224 8.39 -2.26 -8.68
C ARG A 224 9.14 -2.36 -10.02
N PRO A 225 9.33 -3.56 -10.59
CA PRO A 225 10.28 -3.75 -11.68
C PRO A 225 9.78 -3.10 -12.95
N ALA A 226 10.51 -2.08 -13.40
CA ALA A 226 10.53 -1.67 -14.79
C ALA A 226 11.99 -1.71 -15.26
N GLN A 227 12.30 -2.78 -15.99
CA GLN A 227 13.44 -2.92 -16.92
C GLN A 227 14.83 -2.64 -16.35
N ALA A 228 15.57 -3.70 -16.01
CA ALA A 228 17.02 -3.68 -16.03
C ALA A 228 17.55 -5.04 -16.53
N GLY A 229 18.10 -5.04 -17.74
CA GLY A 229 18.76 -6.19 -18.34
C GLY A 229 20.11 -6.52 -17.69
N LYS A 230 20.54 -7.77 -17.94
CA LYS A 230 21.69 -8.52 -17.38
C LYS A 230 21.39 -9.15 -16.01
N GLU A 231 20.62 -10.22 -16.09
CA GLU A 231 20.30 -11.15 -15.02
C GLU A 231 21.56 -11.88 -14.53
N ASN A 232 21.75 -11.88 -13.21
CA ASN A 232 22.71 -12.73 -12.53
C ASN A 232 21.94 -13.97 -12.01
N PRO A 233 22.21 -15.19 -12.53
CA PRO A 233 21.35 -16.36 -12.31
C PRO A 233 21.24 -16.82 -10.85
N LEU A 234 22.12 -16.35 -9.95
CA LEU A 234 22.03 -16.65 -8.51
C LEU A 234 20.96 -15.83 -7.77
N LEU A 235 20.49 -14.71 -8.35
CA LEU A 235 19.45 -13.87 -7.73
C LEU A 235 18.04 -14.18 -8.26
N THR A 236 17.93 -14.77 -9.45
CA THR A 236 16.64 -15.11 -10.08
C THR A 236 15.93 -16.23 -9.32
N ASP A 237 16.67 -17.27 -8.89
CA ASP A 237 16.11 -18.41 -8.14
C ASP A 237 15.64 -18.01 -6.73
N TYR A 238 16.26 -16.98 -6.14
CA TYR A 238 15.84 -16.42 -4.86
C TYR A 238 14.65 -15.46 -5.00
N GLN A 239 14.57 -14.72 -6.10
CA GLN A 239 13.46 -13.81 -6.41
C GLN A 239 12.18 -14.57 -6.80
N ASP A 240 12.26 -15.71 -7.49
CA ASP A 240 11.06 -16.46 -7.86
C ASP A 240 10.47 -17.26 -6.70
N THR A 241 11.29 -17.68 -5.71
CA THR A 241 10.82 -18.42 -4.54
C THR A 241 10.13 -17.52 -3.49
N TRP A 242 10.46 -16.22 -3.46
CA TRP A 242 9.98 -15.28 -2.42
C TRP A 242 9.41 -13.94 -2.95
N GLY A 243 9.40 -13.72 -4.27
CA GLY A 243 9.07 -12.43 -4.89
C GLY A 243 7.60 -12.24 -5.32
N SER A 244 6.74 -13.24 -5.18
CA SER A 244 5.31 -13.11 -5.51
C SER A 244 4.40 -12.78 -4.32
N SER A 245 4.95 -12.40 -3.16
CA SER A 245 4.14 -11.86 -2.06
C SER A 245 4.71 -10.54 -1.58
N GLU A 246 4.00 -9.44 -1.84
CA GLU A 246 3.95 -8.22 -1.01
C GLU A 246 5.03 -8.05 0.10
N THR A 247 6.30 -7.81 -0.23
CA THR A 247 7.37 -7.62 0.78
C THR A 247 7.71 -6.15 1.06
N SER A 248 6.79 -5.22 0.82
CA SER A 248 6.77 -4.02 1.67
C SER A 248 6.09 -4.45 2.97
N PHE A 249 6.86 -4.69 4.04
CA PHE A 249 6.28 -4.89 5.37
C PHE A 249 5.21 -3.82 5.60
N GLY A 250 3.95 -4.24 5.67
CA GLY A 250 2.85 -3.31 5.88
C GLY A 250 3.12 -2.47 7.14
N PRO A 251 2.59 -1.25 7.25
CA PRO A 251 2.71 -0.44 8.46
C PRO A 251 2.36 -1.21 9.75
N THR A 252 1.45 -2.19 9.64
CA THR A 252 1.06 -3.13 10.69
C THR A 252 2.17 -4.12 11.09
N ALA A 253 2.96 -4.62 10.14
CA ALA A 253 4.05 -5.55 10.39
C ALA A 253 5.26 -4.85 11.03
N TRP A 254 5.55 -3.61 10.63
CA TRP A 254 6.55 -2.76 11.30
C TRP A 254 6.15 -2.44 12.74
N ALA A 255 4.88 -2.07 12.96
CA ALA A 255 4.36 -1.82 14.29
C ALA A 255 4.44 -3.06 15.18
N LEU A 256 4.07 -4.25 14.66
CA LEU A 256 4.17 -5.51 15.38
C LEU A 256 5.62 -5.86 15.74
N THR A 257 6.53 -5.77 14.77
CA THR A 257 7.95 -6.10 14.97
C THR A 257 8.59 -5.17 15.99
N GLY A 258 8.35 -3.86 15.89
CA GLY A 258 8.83 -2.88 16.87
C GLY A 258 8.24 -3.08 18.27
N THR A 259 6.97 -3.47 18.37
CA THR A 259 6.30 -3.78 19.64
C THR A 259 6.89 -5.03 20.29
N ILE A 260 7.09 -6.11 19.52
CA ILE A 260 7.71 -7.35 20.00
C ILE A 260 9.14 -7.09 20.44
N PHE A 261 9.93 -6.39 19.63
CA PHE A 261 11.31 -6.03 19.96
C PHE A 261 11.38 -5.24 21.28
N SER A 262 10.52 -4.23 21.44
CA SER A 262 10.46 -3.42 22.66
C SER A 262 10.09 -4.26 23.88
N ALA A 263 9.11 -5.17 23.75
CA ALA A 263 8.71 -6.08 24.82
C ALA A 263 9.84 -7.03 25.22
N VAL A 264 10.61 -7.56 24.26
CA VAL A 264 11.75 -8.46 24.51
C VAL A 264 12.89 -7.72 25.21
N VAL A 265 13.24 -6.51 24.75
CA VAL A 265 14.28 -5.69 25.37
C VAL A 265 13.90 -5.31 26.80
N LEU A 266 12.66 -4.87 27.01
CA LEU A 266 12.16 -4.54 28.34
C LEU A 266 12.12 -5.77 29.24
N LEU A 267 11.71 -6.93 28.74
CA LEU A 267 11.75 -8.18 29.51
C LEU A 267 13.18 -8.53 29.94
N ALA A 268 14.15 -8.46 29.03
CA ALA A 268 15.54 -8.80 29.31
C ALA A 268 16.17 -7.91 30.39
N VAL A 269 15.74 -6.64 30.49
CA VAL A 269 16.31 -5.67 31.43
C VAL A 269 15.48 -5.52 32.72
N ALA A 270 14.16 -5.62 32.65
CA ALA A 270 13.30 -5.23 33.76
C ALA A 270 13.36 -6.20 34.94
N TRP A 271 13.32 -7.51 34.70
CA TRP A 271 13.30 -8.47 35.81
C TRP A 271 14.62 -8.57 36.57
N PRO A 272 15.81 -8.58 35.93
CA PRO A 272 17.08 -8.64 36.66
C PRO A 272 17.30 -7.37 37.49
N VAL A 273 16.97 -6.20 36.91
CA VAL A 273 17.11 -4.91 37.60
C VAL A 273 16.19 -4.85 38.81
N VAL A 274 14.91 -5.21 38.68
CA VAL A 274 13.98 -5.19 39.82
C VAL A 274 14.39 -6.21 40.89
N SER A 275 14.79 -7.42 40.49
CA SER A 275 15.27 -8.44 41.43
C SER A 275 16.51 -7.95 42.20
N ALA A 276 17.49 -7.37 41.51
CA ALA A 276 18.73 -6.90 42.13
C ALA A 276 18.54 -5.66 43.01
N VAL A 277 17.76 -4.67 42.56
CA VAL A 277 17.59 -3.38 43.28
C VAL A 277 16.67 -3.54 44.49
N TYR A 278 15.61 -4.33 44.37
CA TYR A 278 14.59 -4.48 45.42
C TYR A 278 14.80 -5.76 46.25
N SER A 279 15.88 -6.51 46.00
CA SER A 279 16.21 -7.76 46.72
C SER A 279 15.07 -8.79 46.73
N VAL A 280 14.32 -8.85 45.62
CA VAL A 280 13.17 -9.76 45.44
C VAL A 280 13.62 -11.01 44.68
N ASN A 281 13.02 -12.16 45.00
CA ASN A 281 13.19 -13.41 44.25
C ASN A 281 13.00 -13.21 42.73
N ALA A 282 14.06 -13.52 41.97
CA ALA A 282 14.12 -13.38 40.52
C ALA A 282 12.97 -14.08 39.78
N ALA A 283 12.57 -15.28 40.20
CA ALA A 283 11.52 -16.03 39.54
C ALA A 283 10.15 -15.33 39.64
N VAL A 284 9.84 -14.75 40.81
CA VAL A 284 8.59 -14.02 41.04
C VAL A 284 8.53 -12.75 40.19
N VAL A 285 9.60 -11.96 40.19
CA VAL A 285 9.70 -10.74 39.38
C VAL A 285 9.62 -11.06 37.89
N MET A 286 10.27 -12.15 37.46
CA MET A 286 10.27 -12.58 36.06
C MET A 286 8.86 -12.90 35.57
N VAL A 287 8.05 -13.62 36.36
CA VAL A 287 6.66 -13.95 35.98
C VAL A 287 5.82 -12.69 35.77
N TRP A 288 5.82 -11.75 36.72
CA TRP A 288 5.02 -10.54 36.60
C TRP A 288 5.52 -9.60 35.50
N THR A 289 6.84 -9.51 35.34
CA THR A 289 7.47 -8.72 34.26
C THR A 289 7.14 -9.30 32.89
N MET A 290 7.19 -10.62 32.74
CA MET A 290 6.82 -11.33 31.51
C MET A 290 5.34 -11.10 31.18
N LEU A 291 4.47 -11.12 32.19
CA LEU A 291 3.04 -10.82 32.01
C LEU A 291 2.82 -9.37 31.56
N HIS A 292 3.55 -8.41 32.14
CA HIS A 292 3.48 -7.00 31.77
C HIS A 292 4.01 -6.74 30.35
N CYS A 293 5.11 -7.40 29.95
CA CYS A 293 5.66 -7.31 28.60
C CYS A 293 4.77 -8.01 27.57
N ALA A 294 4.13 -9.13 27.93
CA ALA A 294 3.15 -9.78 27.08
C ALA A 294 1.93 -8.88 26.82
N ALA A 295 1.52 -8.05 27.80
CA ALA A 295 0.48 -7.05 27.61
C ALA A 295 0.86 -6.03 26.52
N ILE A 296 2.12 -5.59 26.44
CA ILE A 296 2.57 -4.66 25.37
C ILE A 296 2.19 -5.20 23.98
N VAL A 297 2.49 -6.47 23.71
CA VAL A 297 2.16 -7.14 22.43
C VAL A 297 0.66 -7.41 22.29
N ALA A 298 0.03 -7.93 23.35
CA ALA A 298 -1.39 -8.27 23.35
C ALA A 298 -2.30 -7.06 23.15
N THR A 299 -1.85 -5.84 23.47
CA THR A 299 -2.58 -4.58 23.28
C THR A 299 -3.02 -4.37 21.83
N LEU A 300 -2.25 -4.88 20.86
CA LEU A 300 -2.58 -4.79 19.44
C LEU A 300 -3.83 -5.61 19.07
N ARG A 301 -4.07 -6.75 19.71
CA ARG A 301 -5.16 -7.68 19.37
C ARG A 301 -6.30 -7.69 20.39
N TRP A 302 -5.98 -7.72 21.68
CA TRP A 302 -6.92 -7.85 22.80
C TRP A 302 -6.72 -6.72 23.82
N THR A 303 -7.04 -5.49 23.42
CA THR A 303 -6.71 -4.29 24.18
C THR A 303 -7.24 -4.29 25.62
N TRP A 304 -8.53 -4.54 25.86
CA TRP A 304 -9.06 -4.52 27.23
C TRP A 304 -8.45 -5.59 28.15
N ILE A 305 -8.30 -6.82 27.65
CA ILE A 305 -7.69 -7.92 28.40
C ILE A 305 -6.24 -7.57 28.74
N SER A 306 -5.51 -7.07 27.74
CA SER A 306 -4.12 -6.63 27.92
C SER A 306 -3.99 -5.51 28.96
N LEU A 307 -4.84 -4.49 28.91
CA LEU A 307 -4.82 -3.38 29.86
C LEU A 307 -5.11 -3.86 31.29
N ALA A 308 -6.06 -4.78 31.46
CA ALA A 308 -6.34 -5.40 32.76
C ALA A 308 -5.14 -6.22 33.25
N VAL A 309 -4.53 -7.04 32.39
CA VAL A 309 -3.33 -7.83 32.69
C VAL A 309 -2.14 -6.93 33.07
N SER A 310 -1.94 -5.83 32.35
CA SER A 310 -0.93 -4.81 32.65
C SER A 310 -1.12 -4.18 34.02
N LEU A 311 -2.37 -3.86 34.37
CA LEU A 311 -2.72 -3.27 35.66
C LEU A 311 -2.50 -4.26 36.81
N VAL A 312 -2.91 -5.52 36.64
CA VAL A 312 -2.69 -6.59 37.63
C VAL A 312 -1.20 -6.86 37.83
N ALA A 313 -0.43 -6.95 36.74
CA ALA A 313 1.02 -7.15 36.82
C ALA A 313 1.72 -5.98 37.53
N SER A 314 1.31 -4.74 37.23
CA SER A 314 1.81 -3.54 37.91
C SER A 314 1.50 -3.57 39.40
N GLY A 315 0.25 -3.87 39.79
CA GLY A 315 -0.15 -4.00 41.19
C GLY A 315 0.63 -5.08 41.94
N ALA A 316 0.85 -6.23 41.30
CA ALA A 316 1.64 -7.31 41.89
C ALA A 316 3.12 -6.92 42.07
N LEU A 317 3.72 -6.22 41.10
CA LEU A 317 5.09 -5.72 41.23
C LEU A 317 5.21 -4.65 42.32
N ILE A 318 4.20 -3.78 42.48
CA ILE A 318 4.14 -2.80 43.59
C ILE A 318 4.14 -3.53 44.94
N LEU A 319 3.30 -4.55 45.10
CA LEU A 319 3.19 -5.33 46.33
C LEU A 319 4.46 -6.10 46.65
N VAL A 320 5.04 -6.76 45.65
CA VAL A 320 6.24 -7.58 45.82
C VAL A 320 7.49 -6.73 46.12
N THR A 321 7.53 -5.47 45.65
CA THR A 321 8.64 -4.54 45.90
C THR A 321 8.45 -3.65 47.13
N ALA A 322 7.27 -3.66 47.76
CA ALA A 322 6.98 -2.86 48.96
C ALA A 322 7.93 -3.08 50.13
N PRO A 323 8.37 -4.33 50.47
CA PRO A 323 9.24 -4.57 51.62
C PRO A 323 10.68 -4.05 51.45
N ALA A 324 11.08 -3.60 50.26
CA ALA A 324 12.47 -3.31 49.96
C ALA A 324 12.97 -1.95 50.50
N GLU A 325 12.08 -1.12 51.07
CA GLU A 325 12.37 0.22 51.63
C GLU A 325 13.20 1.15 50.69
N VAL A 326 13.13 0.91 49.38
CA VAL A 326 13.86 1.72 48.38
C VAL A 326 13.12 3.01 48.09
N SER A 327 13.84 4.11 47.92
CA SER A 327 13.29 5.45 47.63
C SER A 327 12.44 5.52 46.36
N VAL A 328 12.60 4.57 45.43
CA VAL A 328 11.92 4.51 44.13
C VAL A 328 10.80 3.46 44.19
N TRP A 329 9.85 3.67 45.07
CA TRP A 329 8.61 2.89 45.20
C TRP A 329 7.42 3.87 45.11
N PRO A 330 6.20 3.53 44.65
CA PRO A 330 5.67 2.22 44.23
C PRO A 330 6.03 1.80 42.80
N TRP A 331 6.48 2.70 41.93
CA TRP A 331 6.80 2.38 40.54
C TRP A 331 8.32 2.25 40.33
N PRO A 332 8.90 1.04 40.27
CA PRO A 332 10.26 0.88 39.77
C PRO A 332 10.40 1.48 38.37
N VAL A 333 11.55 2.07 38.06
CA VAL A 333 11.79 2.75 36.77
C VAL A 333 11.49 1.83 35.59
N THR A 334 11.85 0.56 35.70
CA THR A 334 11.59 -0.44 34.65
C THR A 334 10.09 -0.73 34.47
N VAL A 335 9.31 -0.74 35.55
CA VAL A 335 7.85 -0.92 35.52
C VAL A 335 7.14 0.33 34.98
N LEU A 336 7.66 1.52 35.30
CA LEU A 336 7.23 2.77 34.68
C LEU A 336 7.44 2.73 33.16
N LEU A 337 8.61 2.25 32.71
CA LEU A 337 8.93 2.15 31.28
C LEU A 337 8.05 1.13 30.56
N THR A 338 7.80 -0.05 31.14
CA THR A 338 6.87 -1.05 30.56
C THR A 338 5.45 -0.51 30.52
N GLN A 339 5.00 0.19 31.56
CA GLN A 339 3.67 0.81 31.57
C GLN A 339 3.54 1.92 30.51
N CYS A 340 4.57 2.76 30.34
CA CYS A 340 4.62 3.75 29.26
C CYS A 340 4.56 3.07 27.88
N ALA A 341 5.26 1.94 27.69
CA ALA A 341 5.20 1.19 26.43
C ALA A 341 3.77 0.67 26.14
N VAL A 342 3.07 0.14 27.14
CA VAL A 342 1.65 -0.26 27.00
C VAL A 342 0.78 0.94 26.59
N LEU A 343 0.97 2.10 27.23
CA LEU A 343 0.23 3.32 26.94
C LEU A 343 0.53 3.89 25.55
N ILE A 344 1.77 3.83 25.08
CA ILE A 344 2.17 4.21 23.72
C ILE A 344 1.45 3.35 22.69
N VAL A 345 1.51 2.02 22.86
CA VAL A 345 0.86 1.08 21.94
C VAL A 345 -0.64 1.28 21.95
N ALA A 346 -1.27 1.45 23.12
CA ALA A 346 -2.69 1.75 23.22
C ALA A 346 -3.05 3.08 22.56
N GLY A 347 -2.26 4.13 22.78
CA GLY A 347 -2.50 5.48 22.27
C GLY A 347 -2.30 5.61 20.76
N LEU A 348 -1.36 4.85 20.17
CA LEU A 348 -1.11 4.81 18.73
C LEU A 348 -2.05 3.87 17.98
N ALA A 349 -2.37 2.70 18.55
CA ALA A 349 -3.17 1.69 17.88
C ALA A 349 -4.68 1.91 18.05
N ARG A 350 -5.13 2.41 19.20
CA ARG A 350 -6.55 2.40 19.62
C ARG A 350 -7.09 3.80 19.92
N PRO A 351 -8.43 4.01 19.91
CA PRO A 351 -9.05 5.28 20.30
C PRO A 351 -8.52 5.82 21.63
N TRP A 352 -8.50 7.16 21.75
CA TRP A 352 -7.89 7.87 22.88
C TRP A 352 -8.41 7.40 24.24
N TYR A 353 -9.67 6.98 24.34
CA TYR A 353 -10.27 6.51 25.58
C TYR A 353 -9.62 5.24 26.15
N TYR A 354 -8.96 4.39 25.33
CA TYR A 354 -8.23 3.22 25.84
C TYR A 354 -6.97 3.63 26.61
N ALA A 355 -6.16 4.52 26.03
CA ALA A 355 -4.94 5.01 26.67
C ALA A 355 -5.26 5.85 27.91
N VAL A 356 -6.29 6.69 27.83
CA VAL A 356 -6.76 7.50 28.98
C VAL A 356 -7.30 6.62 30.09
N SER A 357 -8.16 5.63 29.80
CA SER A 357 -8.69 4.72 30.83
C SER A 357 -7.60 3.90 31.51
N ALA A 358 -6.63 3.38 30.74
CA ALA A 358 -5.48 2.66 31.28
C ALA A 358 -4.61 3.54 32.19
N TRP A 359 -4.36 4.78 31.79
CA TRP A 359 -3.62 5.75 32.59
C TRP A 359 -4.37 6.12 33.87
N SER A 360 -5.66 6.45 33.76
CA SER A 360 -6.50 6.74 34.93
C SER A 360 -6.57 5.57 35.89
N ALA A 361 -6.65 4.33 35.41
CA ALA A 361 -6.62 3.13 36.25
C ALA A 361 -5.27 2.98 36.98
N GLY A 362 -4.14 3.26 36.32
CA GLY A 362 -2.82 3.27 36.97
C GLY A 362 -2.69 4.37 38.03
N VAL A 363 -3.25 5.56 37.78
CA VAL A 363 -3.28 6.66 38.76
C VAL A 363 -4.15 6.28 39.97
N VAL A 364 -5.33 5.70 39.73
CA VAL A 364 -6.21 5.22 40.81
C VAL A 364 -5.51 4.14 41.63
N LEU A 365 -4.87 3.16 40.97
CA LEU A 365 -4.07 2.13 41.65
C LEU A 365 -2.99 2.75 42.53
N THR A 366 -2.28 3.76 42.02
CA THR A 366 -1.24 4.48 42.77
C THR A 366 -1.82 5.17 44.01
N ILE A 367 -2.92 5.92 43.85
CA ILE A 367 -3.59 6.60 44.96
C ILE A 367 -4.08 5.58 45.99
N SER A 368 -4.68 4.48 45.56
CA SER A 368 -5.15 3.41 46.45
C SER A 368 -4.01 2.82 47.28
N VAL A 369 -2.85 2.57 46.68
CA VAL A 369 -1.66 2.06 47.38
C VAL A 369 -1.12 3.09 48.38
N LEU A 370 -0.99 4.36 47.98
CA LEU A 370 -0.50 5.41 48.88
C LEU A 370 -1.42 5.62 50.09
N VAL A 371 -2.74 5.49 49.90
CA VAL A 371 -3.72 5.59 50.98
C VAL A 371 -3.64 4.37 51.91
N ALA A 372 -3.43 3.17 51.36
CA ALA A 372 -3.32 1.95 52.15
C ALA A 372 -2.07 1.95 53.06
N GLU A 373 -0.96 2.53 52.59
CA GLU A 373 0.34 2.53 53.28
C GLU A 373 0.65 3.86 54.02
N ALA A 374 -0.36 4.73 54.20
CA ALA A 374 -0.18 6.13 54.60
C ALA A 374 0.58 6.42 55.92
N PRO A 375 0.69 5.53 56.94
CA PRO A 375 1.57 5.80 58.08
C PRO A 375 3.06 5.48 57.81
N GLU A 376 3.39 4.62 56.84
CA GLU A 376 4.73 4.02 56.65
C GLU A 376 5.36 4.33 55.28
N LEU A 377 4.96 5.43 54.65
CA LEU A 377 5.43 5.77 53.29
C LEU A 377 6.95 6.06 53.24
N PRO A 378 7.71 5.42 52.33
CA PRO A 378 9.10 5.76 52.07
C PRO A 378 9.25 7.23 51.63
N ALA A 379 10.38 7.86 51.97
CA ALA A 379 10.63 9.29 51.73
C ALA A 379 10.57 9.74 50.24
N GLY A 380 10.52 8.80 49.28
CA GLY A 380 10.38 9.09 47.84
C GLY A 380 9.03 8.70 47.22
N ALA A 381 8.10 8.11 47.98
CA ALA A 381 6.88 7.51 47.43
C ALA A 381 5.96 8.52 46.72
N LEU A 382 5.78 9.71 47.31
CA LEU A 382 4.99 10.78 46.72
C LEU A 382 5.66 11.33 45.45
N GLY A 383 6.97 11.59 45.50
CA GLY A 383 7.73 12.10 44.36
C GLY A 383 7.68 11.13 43.18
N ASN A 384 7.90 9.84 43.42
CA ASN A 384 7.84 8.81 42.39
C ASN A 384 6.43 8.66 41.80
N SER A 385 5.38 8.80 42.61
CA SER A 385 3.98 8.76 42.16
C SER A 385 3.62 9.97 41.27
N ILE A 386 4.14 11.16 41.60
CA ILE A 386 4.00 12.35 40.75
C ILE A 386 4.73 12.16 39.42
N VAL A 387 5.96 11.62 39.45
CA VAL A 387 6.73 11.30 38.24
C VAL A 387 5.97 10.31 37.37
N PHE A 388 5.44 9.23 37.95
CA PHE A 388 4.60 8.28 37.23
C PHE A 388 3.42 8.99 36.55
N ALA A 389 2.61 9.73 37.30
CA ALA A 389 1.40 10.35 36.77
C ALA A 389 1.69 11.35 35.64
N THR A 390 2.73 12.18 35.81
CA THR A 390 3.13 13.22 34.85
C THR A 390 3.78 12.65 33.59
N VAL A 391 4.75 11.74 33.73
CA VAL A 391 5.46 11.13 32.59
C VAL A 391 4.50 10.26 31.77
N SER A 392 3.74 9.37 32.43
CA SER A 392 2.79 8.51 31.72
C SER A 392 1.63 9.31 31.11
N GLY A 393 1.21 10.41 31.75
CA GLY A 393 0.21 11.32 31.19
C GLY A 393 0.70 12.04 29.94
N ALA A 394 1.93 12.56 29.97
CA ALA A 394 2.57 13.18 28.81
C ALA A 394 2.70 12.19 27.63
N VAL A 395 3.02 10.93 27.93
CA VAL A 395 3.08 9.83 26.95
C VAL A 395 1.72 9.58 26.31
N VAL A 396 0.62 9.53 27.08
CA VAL A 396 -0.74 9.36 26.54
C VAL A 396 -1.12 10.52 25.62
N VAL A 397 -0.84 11.76 26.03
CA VAL A 397 -1.10 12.95 25.22
C VAL A 397 -0.29 12.91 23.92
N ALA A 398 1.02 12.64 24.00
CA ALA A 398 1.87 12.53 22.82
C ALA A 398 1.38 11.44 21.85
N ALA A 399 1.13 10.22 22.35
CA ALA A 399 0.68 9.11 21.51
C ALA A 399 -0.68 9.38 20.83
N THR A 400 -1.62 9.98 21.57
CA THR A 400 -2.95 10.30 21.01
C THR A 400 -2.88 11.43 19.97
N LEU A 401 -2.09 12.48 20.21
CA LEU A 401 -1.85 13.56 19.25
C LEU A 401 -1.12 13.06 18.00
N SER A 402 -0.08 12.23 18.16
CA SER A 402 0.61 11.60 17.04
C SER A 402 -0.34 10.77 16.19
N ARG A 403 -1.23 9.99 16.81
CA ARG A 403 -2.25 9.23 16.08
C ARG A 403 -3.21 10.13 15.31
N MET A 404 -3.69 11.21 15.93
CA MET A 404 -4.56 12.19 15.26
C MET A 404 -3.86 12.82 14.07
N TRP A 405 -2.60 13.21 14.24
CA TRP A 405 -1.78 13.82 13.19
C TRP A 405 -1.54 12.86 12.02
N ILE A 406 -1.15 11.61 12.27
CA ILE A 406 -0.94 10.58 11.24
C ILE A 406 -2.24 10.32 10.45
N ARG A 407 -3.38 10.20 11.15
CA ARG A 407 -4.68 9.98 10.48
C ARG A 407 -5.13 11.18 9.66
N ASN A 408 -4.87 12.40 10.14
CA ASN A 408 -5.21 13.62 9.42
C ASN A 408 -4.31 13.85 8.20
N ALA A 409 -3.02 13.57 8.32
CA ALA A 409 -2.07 13.64 7.20
C ALA A 409 -2.45 12.65 6.09
N GLY A 410 -2.79 11.40 6.45
CA GLY A 410 -3.23 10.40 5.47
C GLY A 410 -4.55 10.76 4.77
N ARG A 411 -5.47 11.44 5.46
CA ARG A 411 -6.72 11.95 4.86
C ARG A 411 -6.45 13.07 3.86
N LEU A 412 -5.51 13.97 4.16
CA LEU A 412 -5.14 15.05 3.25
C LEU A 412 -4.51 14.49 1.98
N GLU A 413 -3.58 13.53 2.10
CA GLU A 413 -2.95 12.90 0.94
C GLU A 413 -3.97 12.12 0.08
N ALA A 414 -4.90 11.40 0.71
CA ALA A 414 -5.98 10.73 0.00
C ALA A 414 -6.91 11.72 -0.73
N ALA A 415 -7.23 12.85 -0.10
CA ALA A 415 -8.02 13.92 -0.71
C ALA A 415 -7.28 14.56 -1.90
N GLU A 416 -5.98 14.87 -1.75
CA GLU A 416 -5.14 15.41 -2.82
C GLU A 416 -5.04 14.45 -4.00
N ARG A 417 -4.87 13.14 -3.75
CA ARG A 417 -4.85 12.12 -4.82
C ARG A 417 -6.18 12.06 -5.56
N THR A 418 -7.30 12.12 -4.84
CA THR A 418 -8.64 12.08 -5.44
C THR A 418 -8.88 13.32 -6.29
N SER A 419 -8.53 14.50 -5.77
CA SER A 419 -8.59 15.78 -6.48
C SER A 419 -7.72 15.77 -7.75
N ALA A 420 -6.47 15.30 -7.66
CA ALA A 420 -5.58 15.22 -8.81
C ALA A 420 -6.09 14.27 -9.92
N ILE A 421 -6.78 13.18 -9.55
CA ILE A 421 -7.41 12.27 -10.52
C ILE A 421 -8.61 12.96 -11.19
N GLN A 422 -9.43 13.68 -10.43
CA GLN A 422 -10.57 14.43 -10.96
C GLN A 422 -10.11 15.55 -11.91
N ASP A 423 -9.08 16.31 -11.52
CA ASP A 423 -8.48 17.36 -12.36
C ASP A 423 -7.94 16.82 -13.68
N ARG A 424 -7.28 15.66 -13.65
CA ARG A 424 -6.77 15.01 -14.88
C ARG A 424 -7.92 14.58 -15.79
N ARG A 425 -8.97 13.97 -15.24
CA ARG A 425 -10.16 13.58 -16.01
C ARG A 425 -10.85 14.78 -16.62
N SER A 426 -11.04 15.85 -15.85
CA SER A 426 -11.64 17.10 -16.33
C SER A 426 -10.83 17.70 -17.48
N LYS A 427 -9.50 17.76 -17.35
CA LYS A 427 -8.62 18.25 -18.42
C LYS A 427 -8.66 17.37 -19.67
N GLU A 428 -8.68 16.05 -19.51
CA GLU A 428 -8.79 15.12 -20.65
C GLU A 428 -10.12 15.29 -21.39
N LEU A 429 -11.23 15.43 -20.66
CA LEU A 429 -12.56 15.66 -21.26
C LEU A 429 -12.63 17.02 -21.97
N ALA A 430 -12.10 18.08 -21.34
CA ALA A 430 -12.03 19.40 -21.95
C ALA A 430 -11.22 19.38 -23.27
N GLU A 431 -10.10 18.65 -23.28
CA GLU A 431 -9.27 18.49 -24.47
C GLU A 431 -9.97 17.68 -25.57
N ARG A 432 -10.63 16.57 -25.23
CA ARG A 432 -11.42 15.80 -26.20
C ARG A 432 -12.54 16.65 -26.82
N ASN A 433 -13.24 17.45 -26.02
CA ASN A 433 -14.27 18.36 -26.51
C ASN A 433 -13.72 19.52 -27.36
N ARG A 434 -12.51 20.01 -27.06
CA ARG A 434 -11.82 20.99 -27.89
C ARG A 434 -11.46 20.39 -29.25
N ILE A 435 -10.85 19.21 -29.27
CA ILE A 435 -10.49 18.49 -30.49
C ILE A 435 -11.73 18.20 -31.33
N ALA A 436 -12.83 17.75 -30.72
CA ALA A 436 -14.08 17.50 -31.43
C ALA A 436 -14.64 18.77 -32.11
N ARG A 437 -14.56 19.94 -31.45
CA ARG A 437 -14.96 21.23 -32.04
C ARG A 437 -14.04 21.69 -33.16
N GLU A 438 -12.72 21.63 -32.97
CA GLU A 438 -11.76 21.99 -34.02
C GLU A 438 -11.92 21.09 -35.26
N LEU A 439 -12.13 19.79 -35.06
CA LEU A 439 -12.46 18.86 -36.15
C LEU A 439 -13.80 19.19 -36.79
N HIS A 440 -14.82 19.59 -36.02
CA HIS A 440 -16.11 20.01 -36.55
C HIS A 440 -15.96 21.20 -37.51
N ASP A 441 -15.29 22.26 -37.05
CA ASP A 441 -15.19 23.49 -37.80
C ASP A 441 -14.40 23.29 -39.11
N VAL A 442 -13.28 22.56 -39.06
CA VAL A 442 -12.45 22.32 -40.25
C VAL A 442 -13.15 21.41 -41.26
N VAL A 443 -13.69 20.27 -40.82
CA VAL A 443 -14.27 19.28 -41.73
C VAL A 443 -15.64 19.72 -42.24
N ALA A 444 -16.50 20.28 -41.38
CA ALA A 444 -17.83 20.74 -41.80
C ALA A 444 -17.73 21.93 -42.77
N HIS A 445 -16.80 22.86 -42.54
CA HIS A 445 -16.56 23.96 -43.47
C HIS A 445 -16.06 23.45 -44.83
N SER A 446 -15.06 22.57 -44.83
CA SER A 446 -14.48 22.01 -46.07
C SER A 446 -15.51 21.24 -46.90
N MET A 447 -16.31 20.38 -46.26
CA MET A 447 -17.37 19.64 -46.95
C MET A 447 -18.50 20.54 -47.46
N SER A 448 -18.83 21.62 -46.74
CA SER A 448 -19.83 22.60 -47.19
C SER A 448 -19.35 23.35 -48.42
N VAL A 449 -18.08 23.76 -48.46
CA VAL A 449 -17.46 24.40 -49.63
C VAL A 449 -17.47 23.46 -50.83
N ILE A 450 -17.07 22.19 -50.65
CA ILE A 450 -17.09 21.18 -51.73
C ILE A 450 -18.52 20.98 -52.25
N SER A 451 -19.51 20.88 -51.37
CA SER A 451 -20.92 20.75 -51.79
C SER A 451 -21.40 21.96 -52.59
N VAL A 452 -21.02 23.18 -52.22
CA VAL A 452 -21.42 24.41 -52.94
C VAL A 452 -20.68 24.51 -54.28
N GLN A 453 -19.39 24.22 -54.32
CA GLN A 453 -18.59 24.25 -55.55
C GLN A 453 -19.09 23.21 -56.56
N ALA A 454 -19.39 21.99 -56.11
CA ALA A 454 -19.94 20.94 -56.95
C ALA A 454 -21.35 21.31 -57.48
N ALA A 455 -22.25 21.80 -56.61
CA ALA A 455 -23.60 22.19 -57.02
C ALA A 455 -23.64 23.39 -57.98
N THR A 456 -22.65 24.28 -57.92
CA THR A 456 -22.58 25.49 -58.76
C THR A 456 -21.73 25.31 -60.03
N ALA A 457 -21.07 24.16 -60.22
CA ALA A 457 -20.16 23.91 -61.33
C ALA A 457 -20.83 24.09 -62.71
N GLN A 458 -22.05 23.57 -62.87
CA GLN A 458 -22.86 23.68 -64.09
C GLN A 458 -23.21 25.13 -64.49
N TYR A 459 -23.35 26.03 -63.52
CA TYR A 459 -23.67 27.44 -63.77
C TYR A 459 -22.42 28.28 -64.07
N ARG A 460 -21.25 27.84 -63.59
CA ARG A 460 -19.97 28.55 -63.75
C ARG A 460 -19.22 28.16 -65.02
N ASN A 461 -19.52 27.00 -65.60
CA ASN A 461 -18.93 26.52 -66.85
C ASN A 461 -20.03 26.13 -67.85
N PRO A 462 -20.59 27.10 -68.59
CA PRO A 462 -21.54 26.84 -69.65
C PRO A 462 -20.81 26.13 -70.82
N GLY A 463 -20.98 24.80 -70.90
CA GLY A 463 -20.28 23.94 -71.87
C GLY A 463 -19.96 22.52 -71.36
N ILE A 464 -20.24 22.22 -70.09
CA ILE A 464 -20.08 20.90 -69.49
C ILE A 464 -21.09 19.90 -70.10
N ASP A 465 -20.63 18.71 -70.48
CA ASP A 465 -21.47 17.63 -71.00
C ASP A 465 -22.40 17.02 -69.93
N GLU A 466 -23.47 16.34 -70.36
CA GLU A 466 -24.42 15.74 -69.41
C GLU A 466 -23.79 14.73 -68.45
N ALA A 467 -22.73 14.03 -68.89
CA ALA A 467 -22.02 13.05 -68.06
C ALA A 467 -21.30 13.73 -66.89
N SER A 468 -20.54 14.80 -67.14
CA SER A 468 -19.84 15.55 -66.09
C SER A 468 -20.80 16.31 -65.18
N GLN A 469 -21.96 16.76 -65.67
CA GLN A 469 -23.01 17.35 -64.82
C GLN A 469 -23.52 16.36 -63.77
N ARG A 470 -23.75 15.10 -64.16
CA ARG A 470 -24.16 14.04 -63.23
C ARG A 470 -23.07 13.73 -62.20
N GLU A 471 -21.80 13.72 -62.60
CA GLU A 471 -20.67 13.56 -61.65
C GLU A 471 -20.64 14.67 -60.59
N PHE A 472 -20.82 15.94 -60.98
CA PHE A 472 -20.85 17.05 -60.02
C PHE A 472 -22.05 16.97 -59.06
N ASP A 473 -23.22 16.53 -59.54
CA ASP A 473 -24.38 16.29 -58.69
C ASP A 473 -24.15 15.13 -57.69
N GLU A 474 -23.50 14.05 -58.12
CA GLU A 474 -23.10 12.95 -57.26
C GLU A 474 -22.09 13.39 -56.18
N ILE A 475 -21.09 14.21 -56.55
CA ILE A 475 -20.14 14.79 -55.60
C ILE A 475 -20.86 15.66 -54.57
N ALA A 476 -21.78 16.53 -55.01
CA ALA A 476 -22.54 17.39 -54.12
C ALA A 476 -23.44 16.58 -53.16
N LYS A 477 -24.03 15.48 -53.64
CA LYS A 477 -24.85 14.57 -52.82
C LYS A 477 -24.00 13.81 -51.80
N SER A 478 -22.84 13.31 -52.22
CA SER A 478 -21.87 12.62 -51.36
C SER A 478 -21.34 13.53 -50.24
N SER A 479 -20.98 14.78 -50.56
CA SER A 479 -20.53 15.75 -49.54
C SER A 479 -21.62 16.11 -48.51
N ARG A 480 -22.89 16.23 -48.94
CA ARG A 480 -24.03 16.45 -48.03
C ARG A 480 -24.29 15.24 -47.12
N GLN A 481 -24.13 14.03 -47.66
CA GLN A 481 -24.26 12.80 -46.89
C GLN A 481 -23.14 12.69 -45.83
N ALA A 482 -21.88 12.91 -46.21
CA ALA A 482 -20.74 12.90 -45.29
C ALA A 482 -20.89 13.91 -44.14
N LEU A 483 -21.42 15.12 -44.43
CA LEU A 483 -21.78 16.12 -43.41
C LEU A 483 -22.83 15.63 -42.42
N SER A 484 -23.85 14.91 -42.91
CA SER A 484 -24.92 14.36 -42.08
C SER A 484 -24.39 13.26 -41.15
N GLU A 485 -23.59 12.33 -41.69
CA GLU A 485 -22.98 11.24 -40.94
C GLU A 485 -22.03 11.74 -39.85
N MET A 486 -21.21 12.74 -40.16
CA MET A 486 -20.30 13.36 -39.20
C MET A 486 -21.03 14.10 -38.07
N ARG A 487 -22.12 14.83 -38.38
CA ARG A 487 -22.96 15.50 -37.36
C ARG A 487 -23.61 14.48 -36.42
N MET A 488 -24.01 13.33 -36.94
CA MET A 488 -24.56 12.24 -36.13
C MET A 488 -23.50 11.64 -35.18
N LEU A 489 -22.28 11.38 -35.67
CA LEU A 489 -21.18 10.88 -34.83
C LEU A 489 -20.75 11.88 -33.75
N LEU A 490 -20.72 13.18 -34.07
CA LEU A 490 -20.44 14.23 -33.10
C LEU A 490 -21.58 14.41 -32.09
N SER A 491 -22.84 14.21 -32.50
CA SER A 491 -23.97 14.21 -31.56
C SER A 491 -23.88 13.08 -30.55
N ILE A 492 -23.32 11.93 -30.92
CA ILE A 492 -23.06 10.79 -30.02
C ILE A 492 -21.93 11.11 -29.03
N LEU A 493 -20.89 11.81 -29.50
CA LEU A 493 -19.77 12.27 -28.66
C LEU A 493 -20.15 13.45 -27.73
N ARG A 494 -21.23 14.18 -28.03
CA ARG A 494 -21.66 15.37 -27.28
C ARG A 494 -22.70 15.08 -26.18
N ASN A 495 -23.06 13.83 -25.94
CA ASN A 495 -23.90 13.46 -24.79
C ASN A 495 -23.07 13.42 -23.50
N ASP A 496 -22.99 14.57 -22.82
CA ASP A 496 -23.34 14.72 -21.39
C ASP A 496 -23.11 16.13 -20.80
N ASP A 497 -22.54 17.10 -21.52
CA ASP A 497 -22.13 18.39 -20.89
C ASP A 497 -22.76 19.69 -21.43
N ASP A 498 -23.54 19.66 -22.51
CA ASP A 498 -24.36 20.83 -22.88
C ASP A 498 -25.83 20.52 -22.62
N ALA A 499 -26.28 20.77 -21.39
CA ALA A 499 -27.70 20.80 -21.06
C ALA A 499 -28.39 21.87 -21.92
N PRO A 500 -29.25 21.52 -22.88
CA PRO A 500 -30.14 22.51 -23.45
C PRO A 500 -31.18 22.84 -22.38
N THR A 501 -31.52 24.11 -22.25
CA THR A 501 -32.60 24.68 -21.42
C THR A 501 -34.01 24.23 -21.83
N THR A 502 -34.14 23.05 -22.47
CA THR A 502 -35.40 22.42 -22.82
C THR A 502 -35.74 21.41 -21.72
N PRO A 503 -36.99 21.40 -21.20
CA PRO A 503 -37.39 20.38 -20.24
C PRO A 503 -37.08 18.98 -20.79
N THR A 504 -36.58 18.11 -19.92
CA THR A 504 -36.26 16.72 -20.26
C THR A 504 -37.50 16.05 -20.88
N PRO A 505 -37.40 15.52 -22.12
CA PRO A 505 -38.56 14.99 -22.82
C PRO A 505 -39.17 13.80 -22.07
N GLY A 506 -40.50 13.78 -21.99
CA GLY A 506 -41.30 12.80 -21.26
C GLY A 506 -42.30 12.07 -22.14
N LEU A 507 -43.31 11.46 -21.50
CA LEU A 507 -44.35 10.70 -22.20
C LEU A 507 -45.21 11.58 -23.12
N ASP A 508 -45.50 12.81 -22.68
CA ASP A 508 -46.31 13.77 -23.44
C ASP A 508 -45.66 14.21 -24.77
N ASP A 509 -44.33 14.07 -24.89
CA ASP A 509 -43.59 14.45 -26.09
C ASP A 509 -43.58 13.35 -27.16
N ILE A 510 -44.08 12.15 -26.87
CA ILE A 510 -44.09 11.02 -27.81
C ILE A 510 -45.06 11.27 -28.96
N ASP A 511 -46.21 11.89 -28.69
CA ASP A 511 -47.18 12.27 -29.73
C ASP A 511 -46.54 13.20 -30.76
N ALA A 512 -45.82 14.23 -30.28
CA ALA A 512 -45.11 15.18 -31.13
C ALA A 512 -43.98 14.51 -31.93
N LEU A 513 -43.26 13.55 -31.33
CA LEU A 513 -42.23 12.76 -31.99
C LEU A 513 -42.81 11.92 -33.14
N VAL A 514 -43.96 11.28 -32.94
CA VAL A 514 -44.64 10.47 -33.95
C VAL A 514 -45.14 11.36 -35.10
N GLU A 515 -45.76 12.50 -34.81
CA GLU A 515 -46.22 13.43 -35.85
C GLU A 515 -45.06 14.03 -36.64
N ALA A 516 -43.95 14.40 -35.99
CA ALA A 516 -42.75 14.86 -36.69
C ALA A 516 -42.19 13.78 -37.63
N THR A 517 -42.24 12.52 -37.22
CA THR A 517 -41.81 11.39 -38.05
C THR A 517 -42.77 11.15 -39.20
N ARG A 518 -44.08 11.27 -38.98
CA ARG A 518 -45.10 11.17 -40.05
C ARG A 518 -44.94 12.28 -41.09
N ALA A 519 -44.64 13.51 -40.66
CA ALA A 519 -44.38 14.65 -41.54
C ALA A 519 -43.18 14.45 -42.49
N SER A 520 -42.29 13.50 -42.19
CA SER A 520 -41.19 13.10 -43.08
C SER A 520 -41.63 12.22 -44.26
N GLY A 521 -42.92 11.89 -44.36
CA GLY A 521 -43.50 11.10 -45.46
C GLY A 521 -43.64 9.61 -45.16
N THR A 522 -43.48 9.19 -43.90
CA THR A 522 -43.62 7.79 -43.47
C THR A 522 -45.05 7.51 -43.02
N GLU A 523 -45.65 6.40 -43.49
CA GLU A 523 -46.96 5.96 -43.05
C GLU A 523 -46.85 5.39 -41.63
N ILE A 524 -47.45 6.06 -40.64
CA ILE A 524 -47.43 5.62 -39.23
C ILE A 524 -48.85 5.49 -38.69
N ARG A 525 -49.25 4.27 -38.32
CA ARG A 525 -50.47 4.02 -37.55
C ARG A 525 -50.12 4.11 -36.06
N TYR A 526 -50.66 5.13 -35.40
CA TYR A 526 -50.33 5.43 -34.01
C TYR A 526 -51.53 5.24 -33.10
N ARG A 527 -51.34 4.50 -32.02
CA ARG A 527 -52.25 4.40 -30.87
C ARG A 527 -51.50 4.83 -29.62
N GLY A 528 -51.73 6.07 -29.19
CA GLY A 528 -51.21 6.59 -27.93
C GLY A 528 -51.97 6.04 -26.72
N PHE A 529 -51.60 6.52 -25.53
CA PHE A 529 -52.29 6.13 -24.31
C PHE A 529 -53.75 6.60 -24.29
N ASP A 530 -54.63 5.79 -23.69
CA ASP A 530 -56.02 6.19 -23.45
C ASP A 530 -56.07 7.36 -22.45
N SER A 531 -56.95 8.33 -22.74
CA SER A 531 -57.35 9.43 -21.86
C SER A 531 -57.75 8.99 -20.44
N THR A 532 -58.26 7.76 -20.26
CA THR A 532 -58.59 7.21 -18.94
C THR A 532 -57.36 6.86 -18.09
N ASN A 533 -56.17 6.76 -18.69
CA ASN A 533 -54.93 6.39 -18.00
C ASN A 533 -54.14 7.59 -17.45
N LYS A 534 -54.69 8.81 -17.57
CA LYS A 534 -53.98 10.06 -17.22
C LYS A 534 -53.48 10.09 -15.78
N ASP A 535 -54.30 9.62 -14.83
CA ASP A 535 -53.92 9.55 -13.40
C ASP A 535 -52.74 8.60 -13.12
N VAL A 536 -52.53 7.60 -13.98
CA VAL A 536 -51.41 6.64 -13.89
C VAL A 536 -50.18 7.24 -14.56
N LEU A 537 -50.35 7.87 -15.72
CA LEU A 537 -49.27 8.51 -16.47
C LEU A 537 -48.64 9.69 -15.70
N ASP A 538 -49.45 10.52 -15.04
CA ASP A 538 -48.99 11.64 -14.22
C ASP A 538 -48.16 11.19 -12.99
N LYS A 539 -48.30 9.93 -12.57
CA LYS A 539 -47.54 9.32 -11.47
C LYS A 539 -46.26 8.64 -11.92
N THR A 540 -46.01 8.55 -13.23
CA THR A 540 -44.82 7.88 -13.78
C THR A 540 -43.55 8.59 -13.33
N ALA A 541 -42.55 7.82 -12.91
CA ALA A 541 -41.24 8.40 -12.62
C ALA A 541 -40.64 9.11 -13.87
N PRO A 542 -40.06 10.33 -13.73
CA PRO A 542 -39.47 11.05 -14.86
C PRO A 542 -38.42 10.25 -15.65
N ALA A 543 -37.67 9.39 -14.97
CA ALA A 543 -36.70 8.50 -15.59
C ALA A 543 -37.37 7.45 -16.50
N THR A 544 -38.52 6.91 -16.10
CA THR A 544 -39.33 5.98 -16.90
C THR A 544 -39.92 6.70 -18.11
N GLY A 545 -40.44 7.91 -17.94
CA GLY A 545 -40.95 8.72 -19.06
C GLY A 545 -39.89 9.04 -20.10
N LEU A 546 -38.69 9.42 -19.67
CA LEU A 546 -37.56 9.65 -20.55
C LEU A 546 -37.11 8.35 -21.26
N ALA A 547 -37.06 7.23 -20.55
CA ALA A 547 -36.73 5.93 -21.12
C ALA A 547 -37.72 5.54 -22.23
N ALA A 548 -39.02 5.70 -21.98
CA ALA A 548 -40.08 5.46 -22.96
C ALA A 548 -39.90 6.32 -24.22
N TYR A 549 -39.72 7.64 -24.05
CA TYR A 549 -39.47 8.57 -25.15
C TYR A 549 -38.28 8.13 -26.01
N ARG A 550 -37.15 7.79 -25.36
CA ARG A 550 -35.92 7.38 -26.04
C ARG A 550 -36.05 6.02 -26.74
N ILE A 551 -36.84 5.10 -26.20
CA ILE A 551 -37.10 3.80 -26.84
C ILE A 551 -37.91 3.99 -28.13
N VAL A 552 -38.99 4.79 -28.09
CA VAL A 552 -39.80 5.09 -29.28
C VAL A 552 -38.97 5.84 -30.33
N GLN A 553 -38.16 6.81 -29.93
CA GLN A 553 -37.27 7.56 -30.82
C GLN A 553 -36.27 6.64 -31.54
N GLU A 554 -35.59 5.78 -30.80
CA GLU A 554 -34.61 4.85 -31.37
C GLU A 554 -35.29 3.84 -32.30
N ALA A 555 -36.46 3.32 -31.92
CA ALA A 555 -37.23 2.37 -32.73
C ALA A 555 -37.71 2.98 -34.05
N LEU A 556 -38.26 4.21 -34.03
CA LEU A 556 -38.66 4.93 -35.23
C LEU A 556 -37.47 5.27 -36.14
N SER A 557 -36.36 5.71 -35.56
CA SER A 557 -35.10 5.96 -36.29
C SER A 557 -34.61 4.69 -36.99
N ASN A 558 -34.64 3.55 -36.29
CA ASN A 558 -34.25 2.25 -36.86
C ASN A 558 -35.19 1.81 -37.98
N ALA A 559 -36.51 1.99 -37.84
CA ALA A 559 -37.47 1.68 -38.89
C ALA A 559 -37.20 2.51 -40.16
N LEU A 560 -36.98 3.82 -40.01
CA LEU A 560 -36.64 4.71 -41.13
C LEU A 560 -35.32 4.34 -41.83
N ARG A 561 -34.31 3.94 -41.04
CA ARG A 561 -32.98 3.58 -41.57
C ARG A 561 -32.98 2.21 -42.26
N HIS A 562 -33.66 1.22 -41.69
CA HIS A 562 -33.56 -0.18 -42.13
C HIS A 562 -34.69 -0.63 -43.04
N ALA A 563 -35.86 0.01 -42.98
CA ALA A 563 -37.02 -0.28 -43.83
C ALA A 563 -37.67 1.02 -44.34
N PRO A 564 -36.92 1.86 -45.09
CA PRO A 564 -37.46 3.10 -45.65
C PRO A 564 -38.69 2.84 -46.52
N GLY A 565 -39.76 3.59 -46.29
CA GLY A 565 -41.04 3.46 -46.99
C GLY A 565 -41.96 2.34 -46.51
N SER A 566 -41.57 1.58 -45.48
CA SER A 566 -42.47 0.63 -44.82
C SER A 566 -43.46 1.36 -43.90
N ALA A 567 -44.69 0.85 -43.79
CA ALA A 567 -45.63 1.32 -42.77
C ALA A 567 -45.16 0.91 -41.37
N VAL A 568 -45.33 1.80 -40.39
CA VAL A 568 -44.94 1.58 -39.00
C VAL A 568 -46.16 1.65 -38.09
N ASP A 569 -46.34 0.65 -37.25
CA ASP A 569 -47.32 0.60 -36.18
C ASP A 569 -46.66 0.96 -34.86
N VAL A 570 -47.18 1.98 -34.19
CA VAL A 570 -46.74 2.41 -32.86
C VAL A 570 -47.92 2.32 -31.92
N GLU A 571 -47.81 1.51 -30.87
CA GLU A 571 -48.83 1.32 -29.85
C GLU A 571 -48.24 1.51 -28.46
N LEU A 572 -48.86 2.39 -27.68
CA LEU A 572 -48.52 2.69 -26.28
C LEU A 572 -49.73 2.36 -25.42
N SER A 573 -49.56 1.54 -24.39
CA SER A 573 -50.65 1.14 -23.50
C SER A 573 -50.16 0.92 -22.06
N ILE A 574 -51.11 0.90 -21.13
CA ILE A 574 -50.85 0.46 -19.75
C ILE A 574 -51.31 -0.98 -19.61
N THR A 575 -50.44 -1.84 -19.09
CA THR A 575 -50.71 -3.27 -18.86
C THR A 575 -50.44 -3.61 -17.41
N VAL A 576 -51.26 -4.49 -16.82
CA VAL A 576 -51.02 -5.00 -15.47
C VAL A 576 -50.15 -6.26 -15.55
N ALA A 577 -49.01 -6.24 -14.88
CA ALA A 577 -48.11 -7.39 -14.79
C ALA A 577 -48.62 -8.46 -13.81
N ALA A 578 -48.03 -9.65 -13.87
CA ALA A 578 -48.45 -10.80 -13.05
C ALA A 578 -48.31 -10.59 -11.52
N ASP A 579 -47.49 -9.62 -11.12
CA ASP A 579 -47.33 -9.15 -9.74
C ASP A 579 -48.36 -8.07 -9.33
N ASN A 580 -49.38 -7.84 -10.18
CA ASN A 580 -50.43 -6.85 -10.00
C ASN A 580 -49.92 -5.39 -9.98
N THR A 581 -48.81 -5.13 -10.67
CA THR A 581 -48.27 -3.77 -10.88
C THR A 581 -48.56 -3.25 -12.28
N ASP A 582 -48.88 -1.97 -12.39
CA ASP A 582 -49.06 -1.32 -13.68
C ASP A 582 -47.70 -1.15 -14.39
N ARG A 583 -47.69 -1.33 -15.71
CA ARG A 583 -46.51 -1.15 -16.57
C ARG A 583 -46.86 -0.41 -17.83
N ILE A 584 -45.91 0.38 -18.33
CA ILE A 584 -46.01 0.99 -19.67
C ILE A 584 -45.55 -0.04 -20.70
N SER A 585 -46.45 -0.40 -21.61
CA SER A 585 -46.16 -1.27 -22.76
C SER A 585 -45.98 -0.42 -24.01
N ILE A 586 -44.86 -0.64 -24.70
CA ILE A 586 -44.46 0.03 -25.94
C ILE A 586 -44.29 -1.04 -27.01
N ALA A 587 -45.01 -0.91 -28.12
CA ALA A 587 -44.83 -1.74 -29.31
C ALA A 587 -44.57 -0.84 -30.53
N VAL A 588 -43.43 -1.05 -31.20
CA VAL A 588 -43.10 -0.40 -32.46
C VAL A 588 -42.78 -1.48 -33.48
N ILE A 589 -43.61 -1.60 -34.52
CA ILE A 589 -43.53 -2.66 -35.52
C ILE A 589 -43.51 -2.03 -36.90
N ASN A 590 -42.47 -2.29 -37.69
CA ASN A 590 -42.44 -1.87 -39.08
C ASN A 590 -42.68 -3.05 -40.02
N GLY A 591 -43.37 -2.79 -41.13
CA GLY A 591 -43.61 -3.77 -42.19
C GLY A 591 -42.36 -4.13 -42.99
N PRO A 592 -42.47 -5.11 -43.92
CA PRO A 592 -41.37 -5.47 -44.81
C PRO A 592 -40.98 -4.30 -45.71
N ARG A 593 -39.70 -4.24 -46.07
CA ARG A 593 -39.19 -3.21 -46.98
C ARG A 593 -39.83 -3.34 -48.36
N PRO A 594 -40.39 -2.26 -48.96
CA PRO A 594 -41.05 -2.32 -50.27
C PRO A 594 -40.13 -2.70 -51.43
N ASP A 595 -38.84 -2.36 -51.33
CA ASP A 595 -37.85 -2.62 -52.39
C ASP A 595 -36.62 -3.35 -51.83
N ARG A 596 -36.39 -4.58 -52.29
CA ARG A 596 -35.30 -5.47 -51.83
C ARG A 596 -33.96 -5.18 -52.51
N THR A 597 -33.91 -4.25 -53.46
CA THR A 597 -32.74 -4.00 -54.32
C THR A 597 -31.70 -3.05 -53.73
N THR A 598 -32.01 -2.35 -52.64
CA THR A 598 -31.12 -1.38 -52.00
C THR A 598 -30.46 -1.98 -50.75
N THR A 599 -29.13 -2.04 -50.73
CA THR A 599 -28.35 -2.56 -49.60
C THR A 599 -28.65 -1.76 -48.32
N PRO A 600 -28.84 -2.40 -47.14
CA PRO A 600 -28.97 -1.68 -45.87
C PRO A 600 -27.73 -0.82 -45.62
N ALA A 601 -27.91 0.43 -45.20
CA ALA A 601 -26.79 1.23 -44.74
C ALA A 601 -26.10 0.53 -43.55
N PRO A 602 -24.75 0.47 -43.49
CA PRO A 602 -24.05 -0.12 -42.36
C PRO A 602 -24.41 0.65 -41.08
N GLY A 603 -25.03 -0.03 -40.11
CA GLY A 603 -25.36 0.53 -38.80
C GLY A 603 -24.26 0.23 -37.77
N SER A 604 -24.11 1.08 -36.76
CA SER A 604 -23.14 0.92 -35.68
C SER A 604 -23.42 -0.24 -34.72
N GLY A 605 -24.55 -0.95 -34.86
CA GLY A 605 -24.99 -2.03 -33.96
C GLY A 605 -25.46 -1.57 -32.57
N LEU A 606 -25.25 -0.30 -32.21
CA LEU A 606 -25.45 0.24 -30.86
C LEU A 606 -26.92 0.55 -30.50
N GLY A 607 -27.81 0.68 -31.47
CA GLY A 607 -29.20 1.10 -31.22
C GLY A 607 -30.01 0.09 -30.40
N LEU A 608 -29.78 -1.21 -30.62
CA LEU A 608 -30.47 -2.28 -29.87
C LEU A 608 -29.92 -2.42 -28.45
N ASP A 609 -28.62 -2.21 -28.25
CA ASP A 609 -28.00 -2.18 -26.92
C ASP A 609 -28.53 -0.99 -26.10
N GLY A 610 -28.74 0.17 -26.74
CA GLY A 610 -29.37 1.32 -26.09
C GLY A 610 -30.81 1.08 -25.63
N ILE A 611 -31.61 0.33 -26.41
CA ILE A 611 -32.98 -0.06 -26.01
C ILE A 611 -32.93 -1.00 -24.79
N ARG A 612 -32.01 -1.97 -24.81
CA ARG A 612 -31.78 -2.89 -23.69
C ARG A 612 -31.40 -2.15 -22.41
N GLU A 613 -30.35 -1.32 -22.48
CA GLU A 613 -29.80 -0.62 -21.32
C GLU A 613 -30.84 0.29 -20.65
N ARG A 614 -31.57 1.07 -21.45
CA ARG A 614 -32.61 1.98 -20.94
C ARG A 614 -33.78 1.23 -20.31
N THR A 615 -34.20 0.11 -20.92
CA THR A 615 -35.29 -0.71 -20.38
C THR A 615 -34.90 -1.36 -19.06
N VAL A 616 -33.70 -1.93 -18.97
CA VAL A 616 -33.19 -2.57 -17.74
C VAL A 616 -32.96 -1.53 -16.63
N ALA A 617 -32.49 -0.33 -16.96
CA ALA A 617 -32.24 0.74 -16.00
C ALA A 617 -33.48 1.17 -15.21
N VAL A 618 -34.68 1.01 -15.80
CA VAL A 618 -35.97 1.30 -15.15
C VAL A 618 -36.71 0.04 -14.69
N GLY A 619 -36.01 -1.09 -14.55
CA GLY A 619 -36.60 -2.34 -14.06
C GLY A 619 -37.58 -3.01 -15.05
N GLY A 620 -37.50 -2.64 -16.33
CA GLY A 620 -38.36 -3.14 -17.39
C GLY A 620 -37.82 -4.40 -18.10
N THR A 621 -38.61 -4.91 -19.04
CA THR A 621 -38.24 -6.00 -19.95
C THR A 621 -38.44 -5.58 -21.39
N TYR A 622 -37.66 -6.15 -22.31
CA TYR A 622 -37.74 -5.82 -23.74
C TYR A 622 -37.60 -7.09 -24.59
N GLN A 623 -38.16 -7.02 -25.80
CA GLN A 623 -38.02 -8.04 -26.83
C GLN A 623 -37.89 -7.35 -28.19
N VAL A 624 -36.84 -7.70 -28.94
CA VAL A 624 -36.58 -7.15 -30.27
C VAL A 624 -36.33 -8.29 -31.25
N GLY A 625 -36.89 -8.22 -32.46
CA GLY A 625 -36.66 -9.25 -33.47
C GLY A 625 -37.47 -9.09 -34.75
N PRO A 626 -37.15 -9.88 -35.79
CA PRO A 626 -37.91 -9.88 -37.04
C PRO A 626 -39.32 -10.42 -36.83
N THR A 627 -40.29 -9.87 -37.56
CA THR A 627 -41.67 -10.38 -37.56
C THR A 627 -41.86 -11.48 -38.60
N PRO A 628 -42.84 -12.39 -38.41
CA PRO A 628 -43.16 -13.44 -39.39
C PRO A 628 -43.53 -12.89 -40.78
N GLU A 629 -44.02 -11.65 -40.83
CA GLU A 629 -44.44 -10.94 -42.04
C GLU A 629 -43.27 -10.24 -42.76
N GLY A 630 -42.04 -10.43 -42.27
CA GLY A 630 -40.81 -9.89 -42.89
C GLY A 630 -40.44 -8.48 -42.44
N GLY A 631 -41.07 -7.98 -41.38
CA GLY A 631 -40.78 -6.71 -40.72
C GLY A 631 -39.87 -6.85 -39.50
N PHE A 632 -39.85 -5.84 -38.63
CA PHE A 632 -39.11 -5.87 -37.37
C PHE A 632 -39.96 -5.27 -36.23
N ALA A 633 -39.89 -5.86 -35.04
CA ALA A 633 -40.66 -5.45 -33.89
C ALA A 633 -39.76 -5.13 -32.69
N VAL A 634 -40.13 -4.07 -31.99
CA VAL A 634 -39.58 -3.66 -30.70
C VAL A 634 -40.72 -3.64 -29.69
N TYR A 635 -40.63 -4.47 -28.68
CA TYR A 635 -41.52 -4.50 -27.53
C TYR A 635 -40.75 -4.13 -26.27
N ALA A 636 -41.29 -3.23 -25.45
CA ALA A 636 -40.73 -2.88 -24.14
C ALA A 636 -41.83 -2.71 -23.10
N HIS A 637 -41.60 -3.23 -21.90
CA HIS A 637 -42.46 -3.08 -20.73
C HIS A 637 -41.67 -2.38 -19.63
N LEU A 638 -42.06 -1.17 -19.24
CA LEU A 638 -41.36 -0.36 -18.25
C LEU A 638 -42.15 -0.34 -16.94
N ALA A 639 -41.45 -0.36 -15.81
CA ALA A 639 -42.07 -0.20 -14.50
C ALA A 639 -42.45 1.28 -14.26
N LEU A 640 -43.65 1.50 -13.71
CA LEU A 640 -44.20 2.83 -13.42
C LEU A 640 -43.56 3.49 -12.18
#